data_AF-A0A1G6XUS6-F1
#
_entry.id   AF-A0A1G6XUS6-F1
#
_cell.length_a   1.000
_cell.length_b   1.000
_cell.length_c   1.000
_cell.angle_alpha   90.00
_cell.angle_beta   90.00
_cell.angle_gamma   90.00
#
_symmetry.space_group_name_H-M   'P 1'
#
loop_
_entity.id
_entity.type
_entity.pdbx_description
1 polymer ?
#
loop_
_entity_poly.entity_id
_entity_poly.type
_entity_poly.pdbx_seq_one_letter_code
_entity_poly.pdbx_strand_id
1 'polypeptide(L)'
;MSWVLKPDARIEVSGRDLSAAEAGLAALSVDLATGTVGSAHLSLWPRTAFENAAPGDEIALSIGAADDPTPVFSGVIESVRKGPRAVVIEAREAPAPLLVSRLNRSFVNQTIADIVHGLAGDVPVSAAESEIELSLYAVEGRRSVWSHLRELAALAGADLHCTADGALVFAPYGAGEGHTLHRGIDLLGWETLSAVPPEAETYAVHGAGSRAGADKWHWLDPAVKGAETGESRVLGAFANTDAAEAATAAAAARAANAAVRARARVWGRPDLRIGDTLDLVLAESGGGSLLDAATEALSGVLGGSSSKPPYRITGLTHSLNREAGFVTTLELGGSTAPGDMEGGAAGLAGGLP
;
A
#
# COMPACT_ATOMS: atom_id res chain seq x y z
N MET A 1 -0.84 13.10 35.88
CA MET A 1 -1.78 13.88 35.04
C MET A 1 -2.22 12.98 33.91
N SER A 2 -3.47 12.50 33.95
CA SER A 2 -4.04 11.65 32.89
C SER A 2 -4.55 12.56 31.78
N TRP A 3 -3.78 12.71 30.70
CA TRP A 3 -4.25 13.39 29.51
C TRP A 3 -5.23 12.46 28.81
N VAL A 4 -6.53 12.72 28.98
CA VAL A 4 -7.54 12.08 28.14
C VAL A 4 -7.43 12.76 26.77
N LEU A 5 -6.73 12.12 25.84
CA LEU A 5 -6.72 12.52 24.44
C LEU A 5 -8.17 12.50 23.96
N LYS A 6 -8.73 13.67 23.70
CA LYS A 6 -10.02 13.82 23.06
C LYS A 6 -9.74 13.88 21.56
N PRO A 7 -9.95 12.79 20.81
CA PRO A 7 -9.70 12.81 19.38
C PRO A 7 -10.60 13.85 18.72
N ASP A 8 -10.02 14.61 17.81
CA ASP A 8 -10.73 15.57 16.97
C ASP A 8 -10.33 15.33 15.51
N ALA A 9 -11.12 15.88 14.60
CA ALA A 9 -10.80 15.91 13.18
C ALA A 9 -10.98 17.31 12.63
N ARG A 10 -10.13 17.69 11.68
CA ARG A 10 -10.30 18.89 10.87
C ARG A 10 -10.69 18.47 9.47
N ILE A 11 -11.71 19.14 8.97
CA ILE A 11 -12.28 18.89 7.65
C ILE A 11 -12.17 20.21 6.90
N GLU A 12 -11.40 20.19 5.82
CA GLU A 12 -11.34 21.30 4.88
C GLU A 12 -12.08 20.92 3.61
N VAL A 13 -13.08 21.71 3.21
CA VAL A 13 -13.77 21.57 1.92
C VAL A 13 -13.80 22.91 1.22
N SER A 14 -13.25 22.97 0.00
CA SER A 14 -13.19 24.20 -0.82
C SER A 14 -12.67 25.42 -0.04
N GLY A 15 -11.59 25.23 0.73
CA GLY A 15 -10.93 26.26 1.54
C GLY A 15 -11.63 26.62 2.87
N ARG A 16 -12.74 25.96 3.20
CA ARG A 16 -13.40 26.09 4.50
C ARG A 16 -12.93 24.97 5.43
N ASP A 17 -12.06 25.33 6.37
CA ASP A 17 -11.52 24.45 7.41
C ASP A 17 -12.34 24.58 8.70
N LEU A 18 -12.92 23.46 9.16
CA LEU A 18 -13.75 23.35 10.36
C LEU A 18 -13.33 22.15 11.20
N SER A 19 -13.44 22.30 12.53
CA SER A 19 -13.34 21.16 13.45
C SER A 19 -14.52 20.18 13.28
N ALA A 20 -14.39 18.96 13.78
CA ALA A 20 -15.43 17.94 13.73
C ALA A 20 -16.73 18.44 14.39
N ALA A 21 -16.61 19.21 15.47
CA ALA A 21 -17.76 19.79 16.17
C ALA A 21 -18.47 20.87 15.33
N GLU A 22 -17.73 21.78 14.70
CA GLU A 22 -18.28 22.85 13.86
C GLU A 22 -18.89 22.31 12.56
N ALA A 23 -18.24 21.30 11.97
CA ALA A 23 -18.75 20.58 10.80
C ALA A 23 -20.00 19.75 11.13
N GLY A 24 -20.28 19.48 12.40
CA GLY A 24 -21.33 18.55 12.81
C GLY A 24 -21.04 17.11 12.39
N LEU A 25 -19.78 16.68 12.48
CA LEU A 25 -19.35 15.32 12.16
C LEU A 25 -19.93 14.31 13.15
N ALA A 26 -20.64 13.31 12.61
CA ALA A 26 -21.15 12.19 13.37
C ALA A 26 -20.24 10.96 13.26
N ALA A 27 -19.67 10.71 12.08
CA ALA A 27 -18.71 9.65 11.84
C ALA A 27 -17.81 9.98 10.64
N LEU A 28 -16.56 9.52 10.70
CA LEU A 28 -15.56 9.57 9.63
C LEU A 28 -14.93 8.19 9.47
N SER A 29 -14.78 7.73 8.23
CA SER A 29 -13.96 6.59 7.83
C SER A 29 -13.04 7.03 6.71
N VAL A 30 -11.75 6.70 6.78
CA VAL A 30 -10.79 6.87 5.70
C VAL A 30 -10.17 5.51 5.44
N ASP A 31 -10.35 4.99 4.23
CA ASP A 31 -9.94 3.66 3.80
C ASP A 31 -8.87 3.79 2.71
N LEU A 32 -7.63 3.41 3.04
CA LEU A 32 -6.45 3.49 2.18
C LEU A 32 -5.89 2.08 1.98
N ALA A 33 -5.38 1.75 0.79
CA ALA A 33 -4.71 0.47 0.55
C ALA A 33 -3.79 0.52 -0.67
N THR A 34 -2.77 -0.34 -0.69
CA THR A 34 -1.86 -0.47 -1.82
C THR A 34 -2.56 -0.99 -3.07
N GLY A 35 -2.22 -0.41 -4.22
CA GLY A 35 -2.77 -0.78 -5.53
C GLY A 35 -4.20 -0.30 -5.77
N THR A 36 -4.80 0.45 -4.85
CA THR A 36 -6.13 1.06 -4.99
C THR A 36 -6.07 2.54 -4.66
N VAL A 37 -7.02 3.31 -5.19
CA VAL A 37 -7.22 4.70 -4.77
C VAL A 37 -8.09 4.68 -3.51
N GLY A 38 -7.60 5.30 -2.45
CA GLY A 38 -8.29 5.40 -1.18
C GLY A 38 -9.58 6.21 -1.27
N SER A 39 -10.40 6.06 -0.24
CA SER A 39 -11.69 6.74 -0.12
C SER A 39 -11.92 7.24 1.29
N ALA A 40 -12.62 8.37 1.40
CA ALA A 40 -13.11 8.87 2.67
C ALA A 40 -14.63 8.95 2.67
N HIS A 41 -15.22 8.61 3.81
CA HIS A 41 -16.66 8.64 4.05
C HIS A 41 -16.96 9.46 5.30
N LEU A 42 -17.69 10.55 5.12
CA LEU A 42 -18.11 11.44 6.20
C LEU A 42 -19.63 11.39 6.34
N SER A 43 -20.10 11.18 7.57
CA SER A 43 -21.50 11.36 7.94
C SER A 43 -21.63 12.59 8.82
N LEU A 44 -22.35 13.60 8.33
CA LEU A 44 -22.56 14.89 8.96
C LEU A 44 -24.03 15.06 9.36
N TRP A 45 -24.32 15.90 10.35
CA TRP A 45 -25.70 16.26 10.68
C TRP A 45 -26.40 17.05 9.55
N PRO A 46 -27.75 16.98 9.42
CA PRO A 46 -28.49 17.60 8.31
C PRO A 46 -28.28 19.11 8.10
N ARG A 47 -27.85 19.85 9.13
CA ARG A 47 -27.59 21.29 9.09
C ARG A 47 -26.10 21.58 9.27
N THR A 48 -25.27 20.81 8.58
CA THR A 48 -23.81 20.99 8.57
C THR A 48 -23.41 22.26 7.82
N ALA A 49 -22.30 22.86 8.21
CA ALA A 49 -21.67 23.97 7.49
C ALA A 49 -21.18 23.57 6.08
N PHE A 50 -21.12 22.28 5.75
CA PHE A 50 -20.81 21.75 4.42
C PHE A 50 -22.06 21.41 3.60
N GLU A 51 -23.22 21.99 3.91
CA GLU A 51 -24.46 21.75 3.15
C GLU A 51 -24.35 22.08 1.66
N ASN A 52 -23.42 22.98 1.28
CA ASN A 52 -23.20 23.39 -0.10
C ASN A 52 -22.06 22.65 -0.79
N ALA A 53 -21.42 21.68 -0.12
CA ALA A 53 -20.42 20.82 -0.75
C ALA A 53 -21.04 20.09 -1.96
N ALA A 54 -20.27 20.00 -3.03
CA ALA A 54 -20.66 19.40 -4.30
C ALA A 54 -19.60 18.43 -4.81
N PRO A 55 -19.99 17.45 -5.65
CA PRO A 55 -19.02 16.64 -6.37
C PRO A 55 -18.03 17.51 -7.16
N GLY A 56 -16.75 17.18 -7.07
CA GLY A 56 -15.64 17.93 -7.66
C GLY A 56 -14.99 18.96 -6.74
N ASP A 57 -15.59 19.28 -5.58
CA ASP A 57 -14.94 20.09 -4.56
C ASP A 57 -13.72 19.37 -3.98
N GLU A 58 -12.67 20.13 -3.69
CA GLU A 58 -11.48 19.63 -3.00
C GLU A 58 -11.78 19.41 -1.51
N ILE A 59 -11.21 18.34 -0.96
CA ILE A 59 -11.35 17.97 0.44
C ILE A 59 -10.01 17.52 1.02
N ALA A 60 -9.68 18.01 2.21
CA ALA A 60 -8.57 17.54 3.02
C ALA A 60 -9.05 17.19 4.43
N LEU A 61 -8.51 16.10 4.97
CA LEU A 61 -8.87 15.57 6.28
C LEU A 61 -7.62 15.39 7.13
N SER A 62 -7.71 15.90 8.35
CA SER A 62 -6.70 15.71 9.38
C SER A 62 -7.34 15.14 10.64
N ILE A 63 -6.70 14.19 11.30
CA ILE A 63 -7.18 13.54 12.52
C ILE A 63 -6.08 13.62 13.57
N GLY A 64 -6.42 13.89 14.82
CA GLY A 64 -5.43 13.94 15.89
C GLY A 64 -5.97 14.57 17.16
N ALA A 65 -5.06 15.17 17.94
CA ALA A 65 -5.47 16.05 19.04
C ALA A 65 -5.99 17.38 18.45
N ALA A 66 -6.89 18.06 19.17
CA ALA A 66 -7.49 19.32 18.71
C ALA A 66 -6.44 20.39 18.33
N ASP A 67 -5.32 20.44 19.06
CA ASP A 67 -4.25 21.43 18.83
C ASP A 67 -3.19 20.96 17.83
N ASP A 68 -3.16 19.66 17.49
CA ASP A 68 -2.14 19.05 16.62
C ASP A 68 -2.76 17.95 15.74
N PRO A 69 -3.54 18.32 14.72
CA PRO A 69 -4.17 17.39 13.81
C PRO A 69 -3.19 16.96 12.72
N THR A 70 -3.07 15.65 12.48
CA THR A 70 -2.18 15.09 11.45
C THR A 70 -2.96 14.88 10.15
N PRO A 71 -2.48 15.34 8.98
CA PRO A 71 -3.14 15.09 7.70
C PRO A 71 -3.14 13.60 7.38
N VAL A 72 -4.31 13.06 7.02
CA VAL A 72 -4.48 11.62 6.71
C VAL A 72 -5.02 11.38 5.30
N PHE A 73 -5.64 12.38 4.67
CA PHE A 73 -6.28 12.22 3.37
C PHE A 73 -6.44 13.56 2.66
N SER A 74 -6.18 13.58 1.36
CA SER A 74 -6.56 14.68 0.48
C SER A 74 -7.12 14.13 -0.84
N GLY A 75 -8.07 14.86 -1.42
CA GLY A 75 -8.66 14.46 -2.67
C GLY A 75 -9.87 15.29 -3.07
N VAL A 76 -10.82 14.64 -3.75
CA VAL A 76 -12.00 15.29 -4.31
C VAL A 76 -13.27 14.58 -3.88
N ILE A 77 -14.32 15.36 -3.66
CA ILE A 77 -15.65 14.83 -3.36
C ILE A 77 -16.22 14.14 -4.61
N GLU A 78 -16.53 12.85 -4.49
CA GLU A 78 -17.15 12.05 -5.55
C GLU A 78 -18.68 12.17 -5.49
N SER A 79 -19.25 12.12 -4.28
CA SER A 79 -20.70 12.13 -4.11
C SER A 79 -21.11 12.84 -2.82
N VAL A 80 -22.26 13.53 -2.88
CA VAL A 80 -22.90 14.15 -1.72
C VAL A 80 -24.36 13.73 -1.68
N ARG A 81 -24.74 12.99 -0.63
CA ARG A 81 -26.12 12.53 -0.42
C ARG A 81 -26.73 13.28 0.75
N LYS A 82 -27.77 14.06 0.46
CA LYS A 82 -28.51 14.83 1.47
C LYS A 82 -29.77 14.07 1.86
N GLY A 83 -29.86 13.66 3.12
CA GLY A 83 -31.03 13.02 3.71
C GLY A 83 -31.57 13.79 4.90
N PRO A 84 -32.78 13.46 5.37
CA PRO A 84 -33.38 14.12 6.54
C PRO A 84 -32.63 13.85 7.85
N ARG A 85 -31.78 12.83 7.89
CA ARG A 85 -31.03 12.39 9.08
C ARG A 85 -29.54 12.69 9.03
N ALA A 86 -28.96 12.80 7.85
CA ALA A 86 -27.55 13.07 7.66
C ALA A 86 -27.26 13.63 6.27
N VAL A 87 -26.16 14.37 6.16
CA VAL A 87 -25.47 14.63 4.89
C VAL A 87 -24.28 13.66 4.84
N VAL A 88 -24.21 12.87 3.79
CA VAL A 88 -23.13 11.90 3.57
C VAL A 88 -22.26 12.40 2.43
N ILE A 89 -20.96 12.51 2.68
CA ILE A 89 -19.95 12.91 1.69
C ILE A 89 -19.04 11.71 1.46
N GLU A 90 -18.90 11.32 0.20
CA GLU A 90 -17.93 10.32 -0.25
C GLU A 90 -16.87 11.02 -1.09
N ALA A 91 -15.61 10.81 -0.76
CA ALA A 91 -14.47 11.40 -1.44
C ALA A 91 -13.46 10.33 -1.85
N ARG A 92 -12.67 10.63 -2.88
CA ARG A 92 -11.55 9.78 -3.34
C ARG A 92 -10.25 10.58 -3.33
N GLU A 93 -9.14 9.89 -3.15
CA GLU A 93 -7.81 10.52 -3.19
C GLU A 93 -7.55 11.21 -4.54
N ALA A 94 -6.63 12.18 -4.53
CA ALA A 94 -6.28 12.97 -5.70
C ALA A 94 -5.97 12.16 -6.98
N PRO A 95 -5.38 10.94 -6.93
CA PRO A 95 -5.15 10.13 -8.14
C PRO A 95 -6.40 9.46 -8.75
N ALA A 96 -7.60 9.68 -8.20
CA ALA A 96 -8.85 9.11 -8.72
C ALA A 96 -9.08 9.32 -10.23
N PRO A 97 -8.74 10.45 -10.88
CA PRO A 97 -8.87 10.60 -12.32
C PRO A 97 -8.10 9.55 -13.13
N LEU A 98 -7.01 8.98 -12.59
CA LEU A 98 -6.23 7.92 -13.25
C LEU A 98 -6.99 6.59 -13.37
N LEU A 99 -8.04 6.38 -12.56
CA LEU A 99 -8.89 5.18 -12.64
C LEU A 99 -9.72 5.16 -13.92
N VAL A 100 -10.11 6.33 -14.42
CA VAL A 100 -10.95 6.48 -15.62
C VAL A 100 -10.17 6.96 -16.83
N SER A 101 -9.00 7.58 -16.63
CA SER A 101 -8.12 8.03 -17.70
C SER A 101 -7.67 6.87 -18.59
N ARG A 102 -7.70 7.08 -19.91
CA ARG A 102 -7.34 6.12 -20.96
C ARG A 102 -6.45 6.83 -21.95
N LEU A 103 -5.25 6.30 -22.14
CA LEU A 103 -4.23 6.91 -23.00
C LEU A 103 -3.73 5.89 -24.01
N ASN A 104 -3.34 6.37 -25.19
CA ASN A 104 -2.59 5.59 -26.17
C ASN A 104 -1.20 6.24 -26.29
N ARG A 105 -0.19 5.64 -25.66
CA ARG A 105 1.17 6.18 -25.62
C ARG A 105 2.17 5.03 -25.62
N SER A 106 3.33 5.23 -26.25
CA SER A 106 4.43 4.27 -26.20
C SER A 106 5.63 4.94 -25.57
N PHE A 107 6.32 4.20 -24.71
CA PHE A 107 7.59 4.59 -24.08
C PHE A 107 8.68 3.69 -24.64
N VAL A 108 9.82 4.26 -25.03
CA VAL A 108 10.92 3.54 -25.67
C VAL A 108 12.20 3.81 -24.88
N ASN A 109 12.89 2.74 -24.47
CA ASN A 109 14.12 2.79 -23.67
C ASN A 109 13.99 3.73 -22.46
N GLN A 110 12.97 3.48 -21.64
CA GLN A 110 12.70 4.27 -20.43
C GLN A 110 12.64 3.38 -19.20
N THR A 111 13.05 3.94 -18.06
CA THR A 111 12.90 3.26 -16.78
C THR A 111 11.42 3.19 -16.38
N ILE A 112 11.06 2.23 -15.54
CA ILE A 112 9.71 2.19 -14.97
C ILE A 112 9.39 3.50 -14.24
N ALA A 113 10.35 4.10 -13.53
CA ALA A 113 10.17 5.38 -12.85
C ALA A 113 9.79 6.52 -13.83
N ASP A 114 10.49 6.64 -14.96
CA ASP A 114 10.18 7.64 -15.99
C ASP A 114 8.79 7.42 -16.60
N ILE A 115 8.41 6.16 -16.82
CA ILE A 115 7.09 5.78 -17.33
C ILE A 115 6.00 6.16 -16.32
N VAL A 116 6.21 5.91 -15.02
CA VAL A 116 5.29 6.29 -13.95
C VAL A 116 5.06 7.80 -13.94
N HIS A 117 6.13 8.61 -14.00
CA HIS A 117 6.01 10.07 -14.12
C HIS A 117 5.26 10.48 -15.40
N GLY A 118 5.57 9.86 -16.53
CA GLY A 118 4.89 10.13 -17.80
C GLY A 118 3.41 9.75 -17.80
N LEU A 119 3.01 8.78 -16.98
CA LEU A 119 1.61 8.32 -16.82
C LEU A 119 0.83 9.11 -15.77
N ALA A 120 1.48 9.56 -14.69
CA ALA A 120 0.84 10.34 -13.62
C ALA A 120 0.22 11.65 -14.13
N GLY A 121 0.82 12.26 -15.17
CA GLY A 121 0.31 13.49 -15.77
C GLY A 121 0.37 14.65 -14.78
N ASP A 122 -0.78 15.23 -14.45
CA ASP A 122 -0.89 16.36 -13.51
C ASP A 122 -0.91 15.91 -12.04
N VAL A 123 -1.02 14.61 -11.77
CA VAL A 123 -0.96 14.08 -10.40
C VAL A 123 0.47 14.19 -9.89
N PRO A 124 0.71 14.86 -8.75
CA PRO A 124 2.05 14.97 -8.18
C PRO A 124 2.58 13.58 -7.83
N VAL A 125 3.87 13.35 -8.04
CA VAL A 125 4.56 12.10 -7.71
C VAL A 125 5.58 12.40 -6.63
N SER A 126 5.41 11.79 -5.45
CA SER A 126 6.31 11.97 -4.31
C SER A 126 7.56 11.11 -4.42
N ALA A 127 7.41 9.87 -4.89
CA ALA A 127 8.49 8.93 -5.10
C ALA A 127 8.17 8.03 -6.28
N ALA A 128 9.16 7.77 -7.12
CA ALA A 128 9.12 6.80 -8.21
C ALA A 128 10.48 6.13 -8.32
N GLU A 129 10.62 4.96 -7.68
CA GLU A 129 11.88 4.24 -7.57
C GLU A 129 11.81 2.92 -8.34
N SER A 130 12.55 2.85 -9.45
CA SER A 130 12.83 1.60 -10.17
C SER A 130 13.90 1.84 -11.23
N GLU A 131 14.94 1.00 -11.23
CA GLU A 131 16.01 1.02 -12.24
C GLU A 131 15.71 0.09 -13.43
N ILE A 132 14.59 -0.63 -13.42
CA ILE A 132 14.23 -1.55 -14.51
C ILE A 132 13.95 -0.73 -15.77
N GLU A 133 14.78 -0.92 -16.80
CA GLU A 133 14.60 -0.32 -18.11
C GLU A 133 13.74 -1.21 -19.02
N LEU A 134 12.72 -0.60 -19.63
CA LEU A 134 11.87 -1.25 -20.63
C LEU A 134 12.23 -0.72 -22.02
N SER A 135 12.54 -1.64 -22.94
CA SER A 135 12.87 -1.29 -24.33
C SER A 135 11.68 -0.69 -25.07
N LEU A 136 10.50 -1.24 -24.82
CA LEU A 136 9.23 -0.75 -25.33
C LEU A 136 8.12 -1.07 -24.33
N TYR A 137 7.40 -0.05 -23.88
CA TYR A 137 6.17 -0.20 -23.11
C TYR A 137 5.02 0.54 -23.79
N ALA A 138 4.02 -0.21 -24.24
CA ALA A 138 2.84 0.32 -24.90
C ALA A 138 1.67 0.44 -23.93
N VAL A 139 1.22 1.67 -23.72
CA VAL A 139 0.01 2.01 -22.99
C VAL A 139 -1.15 2.03 -23.95
N GLU A 140 -2.18 1.25 -23.64
CA GLU A 140 -3.34 1.05 -24.49
C GLU A 140 -4.60 1.61 -23.82
N GLY A 141 -5.37 2.38 -24.59
CA GLY A 141 -6.58 3.06 -24.11
C GLY A 141 -7.76 2.14 -23.77
N ARG A 142 -7.63 0.82 -23.91
CA ARG A 142 -8.63 -0.15 -23.41
C ARG A 142 -8.55 -0.32 -21.89
N ARG A 143 -7.38 -0.07 -21.29
CA ARG A 143 -7.16 -0.14 -19.83
C ARG A 143 -7.01 1.27 -19.26
N SER A 144 -7.27 1.40 -17.97
CA SER A 144 -7.02 2.67 -17.29
C SER A 144 -5.52 2.88 -17.07
N VAL A 145 -5.12 4.15 -16.97
CA VAL A 145 -3.75 4.51 -16.56
C VAL A 145 -3.39 3.85 -15.22
N TRP A 146 -4.32 3.82 -14.26
CA TRP A 146 -4.11 3.14 -12.98
C TRP A 146 -3.81 1.64 -13.14
N SER A 147 -4.47 0.96 -14.09
CA SER A 147 -4.21 -0.46 -14.34
C SER A 147 -2.78 -0.69 -14.84
N HIS A 148 -2.27 0.21 -15.67
CA HIS A 148 -0.88 0.18 -16.13
C HIS A 148 0.11 0.48 -15.00
N LEU A 149 -0.18 1.44 -14.12
CA LEU A 149 0.66 1.73 -12.95
C LEU A 149 0.74 0.53 -12.00
N ARG A 150 -0.37 -0.17 -11.77
CA ARG A 150 -0.37 -1.41 -10.97
C ARG A 150 0.46 -2.53 -11.59
N GLU A 151 0.40 -2.68 -12.91
CA GLU A 151 1.21 -3.67 -13.63
C GLU A 151 2.70 -3.36 -13.49
N LEU A 152 3.09 -2.09 -13.64
CA LEU A 152 4.45 -1.63 -13.45
C LEU A 152 4.92 -1.82 -11.99
N ALA A 153 4.06 -1.53 -11.02
CA ALA A 153 4.36 -1.72 -9.60
C ALA A 153 4.56 -3.20 -9.26
N ALA A 154 3.73 -4.08 -9.83
CA ALA A 154 3.96 -5.51 -9.74
C ALA A 154 5.34 -5.86 -10.33
N LEU A 155 5.62 -5.45 -11.58
CA LEU A 155 6.87 -5.78 -12.26
C LEU A 155 8.12 -5.34 -11.49
N ALA A 156 8.07 -4.18 -10.85
CA ALA A 156 9.16 -3.62 -10.05
C ALA A 156 9.25 -4.16 -8.62
N GLY A 157 8.23 -4.86 -8.11
CA GLY A 157 8.16 -5.24 -6.70
C GLY A 157 8.00 -4.02 -5.80
N ALA A 158 7.17 -3.07 -6.24
CA ALA A 158 6.90 -1.80 -5.59
C ALA A 158 5.45 -1.70 -5.10
N ASP A 159 5.23 -0.91 -4.06
CA ASP A 159 3.91 -0.46 -3.65
C ASP A 159 3.49 0.76 -4.45
N LEU A 160 2.20 0.80 -4.79
CA LEU A 160 1.54 1.93 -5.41
C LEU A 160 0.47 2.45 -4.45
N HIS A 161 0.63 3.66 -3.93
CA HIS A 161 -0.35 4.28 -3.03
C HIS A 161 -0.24 5.80 -3.09
N CYS A 162 -0.97 6.51 -2.23
CA CYS A 162 -0.97 7.97 -2.18
C CYS A 162 -0.49 8.45 -0.81
N THR A 163 0.20 9.59 -0.78
CA THR A 163 0.49 10.31 0.47
C THR A 163 -0.76 11.03 0.97
N ALA A 164 -0.73 11.48 2.22
CA ALA A 164 -1.80 12.30 2.79
C ALA A 164 -2.04 13.62 2.04
N ASP A 165 -1.03 14.12 1.34
CA ASP A 165 -1.12 15.33 0.50
C ASP A 165 -1.63 15.01 -0.92
N GLY A 166 -1.88 13.74 -1.24
CA GLY A 166 -2.47 13.31 -2.51
C GLY A 166 -1.44 13.05 -3.61
N ALA A 167 -0.16 12.98 -3.26
CA ALA A 167 0.90 12.62 -4.20
C ALA A 167 1.00 11.10 -4.36
N LEU A 168 1.25 10.65 -5.60
CA LEU A 168 1.47 9.24 -5.90
C LEU A 168 2.82 8.79 -5.35
N VAL A 169 2.83 7.63 -4.69
CA VAL A 169 4.03 6.94 -4.21
C VAL A 169 4.18 5.64 -4.99
N PHE A 170 5.33 5.48 -5.61
CA PHE A 170 5.81 4.25 -6.23
C PHE A 170 7.19 3.93 -5.62
N ALA A 171 7.21 3.03 -4.63
CA ALA A 171 8.40 2.74 -3.84
C ALA A 171 8.56 1.24 -3.60
N PRO A 172 9.78 0.72 -3.41
CA PRO A 172 10.00 -0.68 -3.08
C PRO A 172 9.26 -1.11 -1.82
N TYR A 173 9.05 -2.42 -1.69
CA TYR A 173 8.41 -2.99 -0.52
C TYR A 173 9.14 -2.61 0.77
N GLY A 174 8.41 -2.03 1.73
CA GLY A 174 8.94 -1.69 3.05
C GLY A 174 9.79 -0.41 3.10
N ALA A 175 9.74 0.44 2.08
CA ALA A 175 10.48 1.71 2.05
C ALA A 175 9.93 2.80 3.00
N GLY A 176 8.77 2.56 3.66
CA GLY A 176 8.17 3.50 4.60
C GLY A 176 8.83 3.55 5.97
N GLU A 177 8.25 4.34 6.88
CA GLU A 177 8.79 4.50 8.24
C GLU A 177 8.57 3.23 9.07
N GLY A 178 9.51 2.93 9.97
CA GLY A 178 9.41 1.79 10.88
C GLY A 178 8.74 2.19 12.19
N HIS A 179 7.68 1.48 12.57
CA HIS A 179 6.99 1.67 13.84
C HIS A 179 7.01 0.41 14.69
N THR A 180 6.94 0.60 16.00
CA THR A 180 6.81 -0.50 16.96
C THR A 180 5.50 -0.36 17.70
N LEU A 181 4.69 -1.42 17.69
CA LEU A 181 3.40 -1.47 18.36
C LEU A 181 3.44 -2.47 19.51
N HIS A 182 3.05 -2.01 20.69
CA HIS A 182 3.10 -2.81 21.90
C HIS A 182 1.71 -3.36 22.25
N ARG A 183 1.66 -4.64 22.59
CA ARG A 183 0.42 -5.27 23.07
C ARG A 183 -0.07 -4.62 24.35
N GLY A 184 -1.36 -4.31 24.40
CA GLY A 184 -2.00 -3.71 25.59
C GLY A 184 -1.73 -2.22 25.77
N ILE A 185 -0.87 -1.61 24.95
CA ILE A 185 -0.65 -0.15 24.91
C ILE A 185 -1.23 0.38 23.60
N ASP A 186 -0.65 -0.01 22.47
CA ASP A 186 -1.06 0.44 21.14
C ASP A 186 -2.09 -0.51 20.53
N LEU A 187 -1.86 -1.82 20.66
CA LEU A 187 -2.67 -2.87 20.03
C LEU A 187 -3.89 -3.23 20.87
N LEU A 188 -5.06 -3.02 20.28
CA LEU A 188 -6.37 -3.48 20.78
C LEU A 188 -6.60 -4.96 20.50
N GLY A 189 -6.07 -5.45 19.38
CA GLY A 189 -6.20 -6.83 18.95
C GLY A 189 -5.47 -7.07 17.64
N TRP A 190 -5.11 -8.32 17.38
CA TRP A 190 -4.48 -8.72 16.13
C TRP A 190 -4.84 -10.16 15.79
N GLU A 191 -4.80 -10.48 14.51
CA GLU A 191 -4.97 -11.82 13.97
C GLU A 191 -3.99 -12.02 12.82
N THR A 192 -3.41 -13.21 12.72
CA THR A 192 -2.64 -13.63 11.54
C THR A 192 -3.49 -14.54 10.68
N LEU A 193 -3.38 -14.36 9.38
CA LEU A 193 -3.98 -15.19 8.37
C LEU A 193 -2.85 -15.93 7.67
N SER A 194 -2.81 -17.25 7.83
CA SER A 194 -1.90 -18.09 7.05
C SER A 194 -2.49 -18.26 5.65
N ALA A 195 -1.74 -17.83 4.64
CA ALA A 195 -2.09 -18.04 3.25
C ALA A 195 -1.03 -18.91 2.57
N VAL A 196 -1.48 -19.79 1.67
CA VAL A 196 -0.56 -20.51 0.79
C VAL A 196 0.04 -19.49 -0.18
N PRO A 197 1.39 -19.34 -0.25
CA PRO A 197 2.02 -18.44 -1.21
C PRO A 197 1.60 -18.83 -2.63
N PRO A 198 1.24 -17.86 -3.50
CA PRO A 198 1.09 -18.16 -4.91
C PRO A 198 2.44 -18.58 -5.50
N GLU A 199 2.41 -19.34 -6.58
CA GLU A 199 3.62 -19.66 -7.33
C GLU A 199 4.24 -18.36 -7.89
N ALA A 200 5.55 -18.19 -7.70
CA ALA A 200 6.25 -17.02 -8.19
C ALA A 200 6.46 -17.14 -9.71
N GLU A 201 6.08 -16.10 -10.44
CA GLU A 201 6.36 -16.02 -11.87
C GLU A 201 7.86 -15.85 -12.11
N THR A 202 8.41 -16.56 -13.09
CA THR A 202 9.77 -16.33 -13.59
C THR A 202 9.72 -15.58 -14.91
N TYR A 203 10.65 -14.64 -15.11
CA TYR A 203 10.74 -13.86 -16.34
C TYR A 203 12.00 -14.20 -17.11
N ALA A 204 11.89 -14.16 -18.43
CA ALA A 204 13.01 -14.37 -19.33
C ALA A 204 13.12 -13.26 -20.38
N VAL A 205 14.36 -13.06 -20.85
CA VAL A 205 14.72 -12.06 -21.85
C VAL A 205 14.23 -12.46 -23.24
N HIS A 206 13.88 -11.46 -24.06
CA HIS A 206 13.59 -11.63 -25.47
C HIS A 206 14.82 -11.38 -26.35
N GLY A 207 15.15 -12.32 -27.24
CA GLY A 207 16.04 -12.10 -28.40
C GLY A 207 17.55 -12.37 -28.21
N ALA A 208 18.22 -12.75 -29.31
CA ALA A 208 19.65 -13.12 -29.36
C ALA A 208 20.64 -11.93 -29.35
N GLY A 209 20.16 -10.69 -29.42
CA GLY A 209 20.98 -9.47 -29.46
C GLY A 209 21.68 -9.13 -28.14
N SER A 210 21.25 -9.72 -27.02
CA SER A 210 21.77 -9.40 -25.69
C SER A 210 23.07 -10.13 -25.30
N ARG A 211 23.60 -11.03 -26.14
CA ARG A 211 24.79 -11.84 -25.79
C ARG A 211 25.95 -11.87 -26.79
N ALA A 212 25.81 -11.47 -28.06
CA ALA A 212 26.88 -11.70 -29.04
C ALA A 212 27.02 -10.69 -30.21
N GLY A 213 26.40 -9.51 -30.15
CA GLY A 213 26.44 -8.57 -31.28
C GLY A 213 25.55 -8.99 -32.46
N ALA A 214 25.44 -8.11 -33.45
CA ALA A 214 24.37 -8.03 -34.47
C ALA A 214 24.19 -9.23 -35.43
N ASP A 215 24.91 -10.33 -35.24
CA ASP A 215 25.04 -11.42 -36.23
C ASP A 215 24.08 -12.62 -36.02
N LYS A 216 23.12 -12.56 -35.08
CA LYS A 216 22.10 -13.61 -34.90
C LYS A 216 20.66 -13.10 -34.89
N TRP A 217 19.91 -13.42 -35.95
CA TRP A 217 18.46 -13.22 -36.08
C TRP A 217 17.67 -14.42 -35.53
N HIS A 218 17.71 -14.66 -34.23
CA HIS A 218 16.71 -15.53 -33.60
C HIS A 218 15.71 -14.65 -32.84
N TRP A 219 14.42 -14.75 -33.20
CA TRP A 219 13.32 -14.04 -32.53
C TRP A 219 13.17 -14.43 -31.05
N LEU A 220 13.64 -15.62 -30.66
CA LEU A 220 13.72 -16.07 -29.28
C LEU A 220 15.03 -16.85 -29.13
N ASP A 221 15.80 -16.61 -28.06
CA ASP A 221 16.94 -17.47 -27.74
C ASP A 221 16.37 -18.84 -27.33
N PRO A 222 16.73 -19.95 -28.01
CA PRO A 222 16.28 -21.28 -27.61
C PRO A 222 16.79 -21.69 -26.22
N ALA A 223 17.82 -21.02 -25.70
CA ALA A 223 18.25 -21.13 -24.31
C ALA A 223 17.61 -20.03 -23.45
N VAL A 224 16.30 -20.16 -23.21
CA VAL A 224 15.62 -19.43 -22.14
C VAL A 224 16.33 -19.77 -20.82
N LYS A 225 17.18 -18.87 -20.34
CA LYS A 225 17.87 -19.00 -19.04
C LYS A 225 17.22 -18.02 -18.07
N GLY A 226 16.78 -18.55 -16.92
CA GLY A 226 16.06 -17.81 -15.87
C GLY A 226 15.21 -18.71 -14.96
N ALA A 227 14.84 -19.90 -15.44
CA ALA A 227 14.21 -20.92 -14.62
C ALA A 227 15.16 -22.11 -14.46
N GLU A 228 15.67 -22.32 -13.24
CA GLU A 228 16.32 -23.60 -12.90
C GLU A 228 15.30 -24.76 -12.92
N THR A 229 14.00 -24.46 -12.81
CA THR A 229 12.87 -25.39 -13.08
C THR A 229 11.60 -24.59 -13.39
N GLY A 230 10.81 -24.98 -14.41
CA GLY A 230 9.43 -24.48 -14.62
C GLY A 230 9.15 -23.63 -15.86
N GLU A 231 7.93 -23.07 -15.93
CA GLU A 231 7.47 -22.17 -17.00
C GLU A 231 7.97 -20.74 -16.75
N SER A 232 8.51 -20.07 -17.78
CA SER A 232 8.94 -18.67 -17.72
C SER A 232 8.15 -17.80 -18.68
N ARG A 233 7.77 -16.59 -18.23
CA ARG A 233 7.11 -15.58 -19.04
C ARG A 233 8.15 -14.74 -19.77
N VAL A 234 8.02 -14.63 -21.09
CA VAL A 234 8.85 -13.73 -21.89
C VAL A 234 8.10 -12.43 -22.09
N LEU A 235 8.61 -11.33 -21.53
CA LEU A 235 8.11 -9.99 -21.81
C LEU A 235 8.99 -9.37 -22.90
N GLY A 236 8.39 -9.03 -24.04
CA GLY A 236 9.10 -8.41 -25.17
C GLY A 236 9.75 -7.06 -24.84
N ALA A 237 9.36 -6.45 -23.71
CA ALA A 237 9.93 -5.20 -23.19
C ALA A 237 11.31 -5.39 -22.53
N PHE A 238 11.69 -6.62 -22.15
CA PHE A 238 12.98 -6.88 -21.52
C PHE A 238 14.07 -7.09 -22.57
N ALA A 239 14.96 -6.10 -22.70
CA ALA A 239 16.09 -6.13 -23.62
C ALA A 239 17.38 -6.74 -23.02
N ASN A 240 17.48 -6.85 -21.69
CA ASN A 240 18.65 -7.39 -21.00
C ASN A 240 18.25 -8.39 -19.90
N THR A 241 19.24 -9.16 -19.43
CA THR A 241 19.08 -10.15 -18.34
C THR A 241 18.73 -9.50 -17.02
N ASP A 242 19.33 -8.35 -16.73
CA ASP A 242 19.21 -7.67 -15.44
C ASP A 242 17.76 -7.26 -15.16
N ALA A 243 17.03 -6.76 -16.18
CA ALA A 243 15.62 -6.43 -16.07
C ALA A 243 14.74 -7.67 -15.83
N ALA A 244 15.04 -8.80 -16.46
CA ALA A 244 14.30 -10.05 -16.28
C ALA A 244 14.57 -10.68 -14.90
N GLU A 245 15.82 -10.63 -14.44
CA GLU A 245 16.21 -11.09 -13.10
C GLU A 245 15.59 -10.22 -12.00
N ALA A 246 15.62 -8.89 -12.16
CA ALA A 246 14.96 -7.96 -11.23
C ALA A 246 13.45 -8.20 -11.15
N ALA A 247 12.77 -8.40 -12.30
CA ALA A 247 11.35 -8.72 -12.33
C ALA A 247 11.03 -10.10 -11.71
N THR A 248 11.92 -11.08 -11.87
CA THR A 248 11.79 -12.41 -11.25
C THR A 248 11.95 -12.31 -9.73
N ALA A 249 12.95 -11.56 -9.25
CA ALA A 249 13.12 -11.28 -7.82
C ALA A 249 11.91 -10.54 -7.25
N ALA A 250 11.34 -9.58 -7.98
CA ALA A 250 10.12 -8.87 -7.61
C ALA A 250 8.91 -9.80 -7.51
N ALA A 251 8.74 -10.74 -8.43
CA ALA A 251 7.67 -11.73 -8.38
C ALA A 251 7.83 -12.71 -7.20
N ALA A 252 9.07 -13.16 -6.94
CA ALA A 252 9.38 -14.00 -5.79
C ALA A 252 9.09 -13.29 -4.46
N ALA A 253 9.52 -12.03 -4.32
CA ALA A 253 9.23 -11.22 -3.14
C ALA A 253 7.72 -11.00 -2.95
N ARG A 254 6.98 -10.72 -4.03
CA ARG A 254 5.52 -10.59 -3.98
C ARG A 254 4.84 -11.88 -3.53
N ALA A 255 5.28 -13.03 -4.03
CA ALA A 255 4.75 -14.33 -3.64
C ALA A 255 5.02 -14.63 -2.15
N ALA A 256 6.24 -14.38 -1.68
CA ALA A 256 6.59 -14.51 -0.27
C ALA A 256 5.76 -13.56 0.62
N ASN A 257 5.64 -12.28 0.22
CA ASN A 257 4.87 -11.29 0.96
C ASN A 257 3.36 -11.56 0.96
N ALA A 258 2.84 -12.30 -0.02
CA ALA A 258 1.44 -12.70 -0.08
C ALA A 258 1.09 -13.83 0.90
N ALA A 259 2.07 -14.65 1.32
CA ALA A 259 1.88 -15.68 2.34
C ALA A 259 1.71 -15.09 3.74
N VAL A 260 2.30 -13.91 3.99
CA VAL A 260 2.21 -13.20 5.27
C VAL A 260 1.04 -12.24 5.23
N ARG A 261 -0.01 -12.54 5.99
CA ARG A 261 -1.15 -11.66 6.18
C ARG A 261 -1.47 -11.52 7.65
N ALA A 262 -1.70 -10.30 8.10
CA ALA A 262 -2.22 -10.06 9.44
C ALA A 262 -3.19 -8.88 9.41
N ARG A 263 -4.06 -8.83 10.42
CA ARG A 263 -4.91 -7.69 10.69
C ARG A 263 -4.67 -7.25 12.11
N ALA A 264 -4.48 -5.95 12.30
CA ALA A 264 -4.30 -5.37 13.63
C ALA A 264 -5.30 -4.23 13.83
N ARG A 265 -5.69 -4.02 15.09
CA ARG A 265 -6.51 -2.90 15.50
C ARG A 265 -5.74 -2.14 16.57
N VAL A 266 -5.58 -0.84 16.38
CA VAL A 266 -4.83 0.03 17.30
C VAL A 266 -5.67 1.23 17.73
N TRP A 267 -5.33 1.78 18.90
CA TRP A 267 -5.83 3.11 19.26
C TRP A 267 -5.36 4.14 18.23
N GLY A 268 -6.20 5.13 17.95
CA GLY A 268 -6.01 6.11 16.89
C GLY A 268 -4.58 6.63 16.69
N ARG A 269 -3.90 6.05 15.71
CA ARG A 269 -2.55 6.41 15.24
C ARG A 269 -2.68 7.08 13.87
N PRO A 270 -2.81 8.42 13.80
CA PRO A 270 -2.98 9.15 12.55
C PRO A 270 -1.65 9.37 11.82
N ASP A 271 -0.53 8.95 12.42
CA ASP A 271 0.84 8.98 11.91
C ASP A 271 1.16 7.79 10.99
N LEU A 272 0.48 6.65 11.16
CA LEU A 272 0.71 5.45 10.33
C LEU A 272 0.34 5.68 8.87
N ARG A 273 1.19 5.26 7.93
CA ARG A 273 0.96 5.38 6.49
C ARG A 273 0.99 4.03 5.79
N ILE A 274 0.39 3.97 4.60
CA ILE A 274 0.56 2.82 3.71
C ILE A 274 2.04 2.70 3.33
N GLY A 275 2.57 1.48 3.28
CA GLY A 275 3.99 1.24 2.97
C GLY A 275 4.93 1.27 4.18
N ASP A 276 4.49 1.80 5.32
CA ASP A 276 5.24 1.74 6.57
C ASP A 276 5.46 0.30 7.03
N THR A 277 6.54 0.10 7.77
CA THR A 277 6.88 -1.18 8.39
C THR A 277 6.50 -1.19 9.87
N LEU A 278 6.02 -2.33 10.37
CA LEU A 278 5.59 -2.52 11.74
C LEU A 278 6.32 -3.71 12.37
N ASP A 279 6.84 -3.47 13.56
CA ASP A 279 7.24 -4.50 14.50
C ASP A 279 6.17 -4.64 15.59
N LEU A 280 5.71 -5.88 15.83
CA LEU A 280 4.68 -6.18 16.81
C LEU A 280 5.33 -6.79 18.06
N VAL A 281 5.38 -6.03 19.13
CA VAL A 281 5.92 -6.49 20.42
C VAL A 281 4.79 -7.12 21.22
N LEU A 282 4.75 -8.46 21.20
CA LEU A 282 3.68 -9.26 21.79
C LEU A 282 3.95 -9.69 23.24
N ALA A 283 5.19 -9.59 23.71
CA ALA A 283 5.55 -9.86 25.10
C ALA A 283 4.91 -8.81 26.02
N GLU A 284 4.29 -9.24 27.13
CA GLU A 284 3.81 -8.31 28.13
C GLU A 284 5.02 -7.56 28.73
N SER A 285 4.99 -6.23 28.67
CA SER A 285 5.98 -5.38 29.31
C SER A 285 5.80 -5.38 30.83
N GLY A 286 6.00 -6.55 31.47
CA GLY A 286 6.07 -6.68 32.92
C GLY A 286 5.32 -7.87 33.49
N GLY A 287 6.06 -8.96 33.73
CA GLY A 287 5.72 -9.96 34.75
C GLY A 287 5.33 -11.32 34.17
N GLY A 288 6.25 -12.28 34.29
CA GLY A 288 6.11 -13.67 33.84
C GLY A 288 4.79 -14.32 34.23
N SER A 289 3.81 -14.22 33.32
CA SER A 289 2.46 -14.74 33.46
C SER A 289 2.35 -16.05 32.69
N LEU A 290 1.41 -16.89 33.07
CA LEU A 290 1.02 -18.11 32.33
C LEU A 290 0.66 -17.82 30.86
N LEU A 291 0.29 -16.57 30.54
CA LEU A 291 0.07 -16.09 29.19
C LEU A 291 1.36 -15.93 28.39
N ASP A 292 2.49 -15.59 29.02
CA ASP A 292 3.78 -15.54 28.34
C ASP A 292 4.20 -16.93 27.88
N ALA A 293 3.99 -17.96 28.71
CA ALA A 293 4.25 -19.35 28.35
C ALA A 293 3.32 -19.86 27.22
N ALA A 294 2.07 -19.40 27.16
CA ALA A 294 1.16 -19.70 26.04
C ALA A 294 1.55 -18.94 24.76
N THR A 295 2.06 -17.71 24.91
CA THR A 295 2.58 -16.90 23.80
C THR A 295 3.90 -17.49 23.29
N GLU A 296 4.73 -18.05 24.16
CA GLU A 296 5.96 -18.80 23.85
C GLU A 296 5.64 -20.13 23.13
N ALA A 297 4.59 -20.85 23.57
CA ALA A 297 4.12 -22.06 22.90
C ALA A 297 3.52 -21.78 21.50
N LEU A 298 2.84 -20.63 21.33
CA LEU A 298 2.32 -20.19 20.02
C LEU A 298 3.41 -19.58 19.13
N SER A 299 4.41 -18.91 19.71
CA SER A 299 5.60 -18.44 18.97
C SER A 299 6.59 -19.56 18.65
N GLY A 300 6.47 -20.74 19.25
CA GLY A 300 7.09 -21.98 18.75
C GLY A 300 6.48 -22.45 17.41
N VAL A 301 5.23 -22.08 17.13
CA VAL A 301 4.53 -22.37 15.86
C VAL A 301 4.63 -21.19 14.88
N LEU A 302 4.84 -19.96 15.38
CA LEU A 302 4.89 -18.71 14.60
C LEU A 302 6.26 -18.01 14.58
N GLY A 303 7.32 -18.61 15.14
CA GLY A 303 8.68 -18.09 15.15
C GLY A 303 8.95 -16.97 16.17
N GLY A 304 9.42 -17.33 17.37
CA GLY A 304 10.20 -16.48 18.30
C GLY A 304 9.45 -15.37 19.06
N SER A 305 10.02 -14.94 20.20
CA SER A 305 9.48 -13.89 21.09
C SER A 305 9.45 -12.47 20.48
N SER A 306 10.04 -12.30 19.31
CA SER A 306 9.77 -11.24 18.35
C SER A 306 9.14 -11.89 17.13
N SER A 307 7.90 -11.55 16.76
CA SER A 307 7.34 -12.13 15.53
C SER A 307 8.15 -11.62 14.33
N LYS A 308 9.01 -12.44 13.73
CA LYS A 308 9.62 -12.15 12.41
C LYS A 308 8.58 -12.45 11.32
N PRO A 309 8.58 -11.77 10.14
CA PRO A 309 9.37 -10.63 9.65
C PRO A 309 8.67 -9.28 9.90
N PRO A 310 9.30 -8.12 9.60
CA PRO A 310 8.58 -6.85 9.67
C PRO A 310 7.31 -6.93 8.83
N TYR A 311 6.19 -6.53 9.43
CA TYR A 311 4.95 -6.38 8.69
C TYR A 311 5.04 -5.08 7.90
N ARG A 312 4.36 -5.01 6.77
CA ARG A 312 4.15 -3.76 6.04
C ARG A 312 2.68 -3.44 6.00
N ILE A 313 2.32 -2.17 6.21
CA ILE A 313 0.93 -1.72 6.09
C ILE A 313 0.52 -1.73 4.62
N THR A 314 -0.35 -2.67 4.28
CA THR A 314 -0.94 -2.81 2.93
C THR A 314 -2.34 -2.20 2.84
N GLY A 315 -3.02 -2.06 3.97
CA GLY A 315 -4.31 -1.40 4.08
C GLY A 315 -4.44 -0.71 5.43
N LEU A 316 -5.15 0.41 5.46
CA LEU A 316 -5.25 1.31 6.60
C LEU A 316 -6.66 1.93 6.60
N THR A 317 -7.41 1.66 7.67
CA THR A 317 -8.71 2.30 7.89
C THR A 317 -8.65 3.14 9.16
N HIS A 318 -8.72 4.46 9.03
CA HIS A 318 -8.96 5.35 10.16
C HIS A 318 -10.46 5.53 10.36
N SER A 319 -10.94 5.24 11.57
CA SER A 319 -12.35 5.42 11.92
C SER A 319 -12.49 6.32 13.14
N LEU A 320 -13.31 7.36 13.03
CA LEU A 320 -13.66 8.26 14.13
C LEU A 320 -15.18 8.29 14.26
N ASN A 321 -15.70 7.78 15.37
CA ASN A 321 -17.13 7.88 15.68
C ASN A 321 -17.35 7.94 17.20
N ARG A 322 -18.60 8.22 17.61
CA ARG A 322 -18.95 8.40 19.03
C ARG A 322 -18.88 7.11 19.87
N GLU A 323 -19.05 5.95 19.25
CA GLU A 323 -19.12 4.66 19.95
C GLU A 323 -17.73 4.06 20.21
N ALA A 324 -16.88 4.06 19.17
CA ALA A 324 -15.55 3.46 19.19
C ALA A 324 -14.43 4.47 19.49
N GLY A 325 -14.71 5.78 19.41
CA GLY A 325 -13.68 6.82 19.44
C GLY A 325 -12.86 6.83 18.15
N PHE A 326 -11.57 7.16 18.25
CA PHE A 326 -10.62 7.07 17.15
C PHE A 326 -9.89 5.73 17.18
N VAL A 327 -10.13 4.90 16.17
CA VAL A 327 -9.53 3.58 16.02
C VAL A 327 -8.98 3.43 14.61
N THR A 328 -7.76 2.92 14.52
CA THR A 328 -7.12 2.57 13.25
C THR A 328 -7.11 1.05 13.09
N THR A 329 -7.57 0.57 11.95
CA THR A 329 -7.47 -0.84 11.55
C THR A 329 -6.40 -0.98 10.49
N LEU A 330 -5.53 -1.97 10.62
CA LEU A 330 -4.38 -2.20 9.77
C LEU A 330 -4.55 -3.55 9.07
N GLU A 331 -4.35 -3.58 7.77
CA GLU A 331 -4.12 -4.79 7.00
C GLU A 331 -2.63 -4.87 6.67
N LEU A 332 -2.01 -5.97 7.09
CA LEU A 332 -0.58 -6.15 7.08
C LEU A 332 -0.18 -7.24 6.07
N GLY A 333 0.89 -6.98 5.33
CA GLY A 333 1.55 -7.93 4.44
C GLY A 333 3.01 -8.17 4.87
N GLY A 334 3.68 -9.12 4.22
CA GLY A 334 5.14 -9.21 4.31
C GLY A 334 5.82 -7.97 3.72
N SER A 335 7.00 -7.62 4.23
CA SER A 335 7.77 -6.45 3.82
C SER A 335 9.05 -6.78 3.04
N THR A 336 9.29 -8.04 2.67
CA THR A 336 10.55 -8.46 2.06
C THR A 336 10.76 -7.78 0.71
N ALA A 337 11.84 -7.03 0.56
CA ALA A 337 12.22 -6.41 -0.69
C ALA A 337 12.87 -7.44 -1.64
N PRO A 338 12.82 -7.22 -2.97
CA PRO A 338 13.38 -8.16 -3.95
C PRO A 338 14.87 -8.52 -3.73
N GLY A 339 15.69 -7.56 -3.25
CA GLY A 339 17.12 -7.76 -3.00
C GLY A 339 17.46 -8.54 -1.72
N ASP A 340 16.52 -8.66 -0.77
CA ASP A 340 16.79 -9.27 0.54
C ASP A 340 16.55 -10.80 0.55
N MET A 341 16.09 -11.37 -0.56
CA MET A 341 15.68 -12.77 -0.67
C MET A 341 16.87 -13.76 -0.71
N GLU A 342 18.10 -13.31 -0.99
CA GLU A 342 19.28 -14.19 -1.13
C GLU A 342 19.69 -14.94 0.15
N GLY A 343 19.12 -14.59 1.32
CA GLY A 343 19.41 -15.28 2.60
C GLY A 343 18.26 -16.10 3.20
N GLY A 344 17.03 -15.99 2.69
CA GLY A 344 15.83 -16.40 3.43
C GLY A 344 15.07 -17.63 2.92
N ALA A 345 15.18 -17.95 1.63
CA ALA A 345 14.32 -18.95 0.99
C ALA A 345 14.50 -20.39 1.54
N ALA A 346 15.65 -20.72 2.15
CA ALA A 346 15.90 -22.04 2.73
C ALA A 346 15.17 -22.28 4.08
N GLY A 347 14.65 -21.23 4.74
CA GLY A 347 14.08 -21.35 6.10
C GLY A 347 12.59 -21.66 6.16
N LEU A 348 11.81 -21.26 5.16
CA LEU A 348 10.33 -21.33 5.21
C LEU A 348 9.75 -22.63 4.65
N ALA A 349 10.52 -23.42 3.90
CA ALA A 349 10.07 -24.71 3.38
C ALA A 349 10.27 -25.89 4.37
N GLY A 350 10.97 -25.67 5.49
CA GLY A 350 11.34 -26.74 6.44
C GLY A 350 10.37 -26.99 7.60
N GLY A 351 9.23 -26.30 7.63
CA GLY A 351 8.31 -26.29 8.78
C GLY A 351 6.89 -26.74 8.44
N LEU A 352 6.73 -27.89 7.80
CA LEU A 352 5.44 -28.59 7.73
C LEU A 352 5.66 -30.01 8.28
N PRO A 353 4.83 -30.49 9.23
CA PRO A 353 4.95 -31.84 9.80
C PRO A 353 4.62 -32.96 8.80
#